data_AF-A0A1V5ZLR3-F1
#
_entry.id   AF-A0A1V5ZLR3-F1
#
_cell.length_a   1.000
_cell.length_b   1.000
_cell.length_c   1.000
_cell.angle_alpha   90.00
_cell.angle_beta   90.00
_cell.angle_gamma   90.00
#
_symmetry.space_group_name_H-M   'P 1'
#
loop_
_entity.id
_entity.type
_entity.pdbx_description
1 polymer ?
#
loop_
_entity_poly.entity_id
_entity_poly.type
_entity_poly.pdbx_seq_one_letter_code
_entity_poly.pdbx_strand_id
1 'polypeptide(L)'
;MTSNIGSDIIMNKLSDKVSSKSNDLKSSPLDLEKDIMPILQSYFRPEFLNRLDDIILFNPVNSEMLSKILEIQLNNVKNLIKSEKNIDLNISQDTKDHIAKV
;
A
#
# COMPACT_ATOMS: atom_id res chain seq x y z
N MET A 1 0.35 15.92 -3.26
CA MET A 1 1.62 15.39 -3.83
C MET A 1 1.89 14.02 -3.21
N THR A 2 2.63 13.13 -3.86
CA THR A 2 2.99 11.79 -3.33
C THR A 2 4.50 11.60 -3.33
N SER A 3 5.03 10.85 -2.36
CA SER A 3 6.45 10.56 -2.22
C SER A 3 6.64 9.23 -1.50
N ASN A 4 7.73 8.52 -1.84
CA ASN A 4 8.16 7.28 -1.17
C ASN A 4 9.19 7.53 -0.05
N ILE A 5 9.39 8.78 0.34
CA ILE A 5 10.29 9.13 1.45
C ILE A 5 9.71 8.55 2.75
N GLY A 6 10.54 7.78 3.48
CA GLY A 6 10.13 7.15 4.73
C GLY A 6 9.45 5.78 4.57
N SER A 7 9.31 5.26 3.35
CA SER A 7 8.70 3.93 3.10
C SER A 7 9.41 2.81 3.87
N ASP A 8 10.74 2.84 3.98
CA ASP A 8 11.51 1.82 4.70
C ASP A 8 11.16 1.78 6.20
N ILE A 9 10.93 2.95 6.81
CA ILE A 9 10.57 3.05 8.23
C ILE A 9 9.16 2.55 8.48
N ILE A 10 8.23 2.93 7.60
CA ILE A 10 6.85 2.43 7.63
C ILE A 10 6.86 0.90 7.53
N MET A 11 7.64 0.33 6.61
CA MET A 11 7.74 -1.11 6.44
C MET A 11 8.33 -1.80 7.67
N ASN A 12 9.50 -1.33 8.15
CA ASN A 12 10.20 -1.95 9.28
C ASN A 12 9.36 -1.92 10.57
N LYS A 13 8.75 -0.78 10.90
CA LYS A 13 7.90 -0.67 12.11
C LYS A 13 6.66 -1.56 12.03
N LEU A 14 6.09 -1.75 10.84
CA LEU A 14 5.01 -2.72 10.67
C LEU A 14 5.52 -4.16 10.80
N SER A 15 6.67 -4.51 10.22
CA SER A 15 7.26 -5.85 10.34
C SER A 15 7.59 -6.23 11.79
N ASP A 16 8.12 -5.29 12.58
CA ASP A 16 8.40 -5.48 14.01
C ASP A 16 7.10 -5.73 14.81
N LYS A 17 6.03 -5.03 14.46
CA LYS A 17 4.70 -5.22 15.07
C LYS A 17 4.01 -6.52 14.64
N VAL A 18 4.22 -7.01 13.43
CA VAL A 18 3.71 -8.32 12.97
C VAL A 18 4.36 -9.47 13.75
N SER A 19 5.63 -9.31 14.13
CA SER A 19 6.38 -10.32 14.89
C SER A 19 5.95 -10.41 16.36
N SER A 20 5.43 -9.31 16.92
CA SER A 20 4.74 -9.32 18.22
C SER A 20 3.27 -9.68 17.98
N LYS A 21 2.81 -10.82 18.51
CA LYS A 21 1.52 -11.49 18.26
C LYS A 21 0.23 -10.70 18.64
N SER A 22 0.23 -9.37 18.59
CA SER A 22 -0.93 -8.50 18.75
C SER A 22 -1.53 -8.17 17.38
N ASN A 23 -2.75 -8.64 17.12
CA ASN A 23 -3.53 -8.37 15.91
C ASN A 23 -3.92 -6.90 15.70
N ASP A 24 -3.42 -5.97 16.51
CA ASP A 24 -3.57 -4.53 16.32
C ASP A 24 -2.42 -4.00 15.44
N LEU A 25 -2.55 -4.25 14.13
CA LEU A 25 -1.73 -3.63 13.08
C LEU A 25 -1.85 -2.10 12.99
N LYS A 26 -2.62 -1.47 13.90
CA LYS A 26 -2.71 -0.02 14.01
C LYS A 26 -1.54 0.50 14.84
N SER A 27 -0.39 0.71 14.20
CA SER A 27 0.47 1.82 14.66
C SER A 27 -0.37 3.09 14.70
N SER A 28 -0.42 3.74 15.86
CA SER A 28 -1.03 5.06 15.95
C SER A 28 -0.37 5.93 14.86
N PRO A 29 -1.14 6.54 13.96
CA PRO A 29 -0.58 7.41 12.91
C PRO A 29 0.38 8.46 13.47
N LEU A 30 0.12 8.90 14.70
CA LEU A 30 0.94 9.85 15.47
C LEU A 30 2.36 9.36 15.78
N ASP A 31 2.57 8.06 15.93
CA ASP A 31 3.91 7.52 16.23
C ASP A 31 4.78 7.51 14.96
N LEU A 32 4.19 7.11 13.83
CA LEU A 32 4.88 7.08 12.53
C LEU A 32 5.21 8.49 12.04
N GLU A 33 4.31 9.45 12.26
CA GLU A 33 4.53 10.84 11.85
C GLU A 33 5.76 11.45 12.54
N LYS A 34 5.98 11.15 13.83
CA LYS A 34 7.15 11.61 14.58
C LYS A 34 8.47 11.05 14.02
N ASP A 35 8.47 9.82 13.55
CA ASP A 35 9.68 9.21 12.96
C ASP A 35 9.95 9.75 11.55
N ILE A 36 8.91 10.13 10.82
CA ILE A 36 8.99 10.57 9.41
C ILE A 36 9.28 12.07 9.30
N MET A 37 8.83 12.90 10.25
CA MET A 37 9.06 14.35 10.21
C MET A 37 10.54 14.76 10.07
N PRO A 38 11.50 14.18 10.82
CA PRO A 38 12.92 14.54 10.67
C PRO A 38 13.46 14.27 9.26
N ILE A 39 12.93 13.25 8.60
CA ILE A 39 13.33 12.87 7.23
C ILE A 39 12.68 13.81 6.24
N LEU A 40 11.40 14.14 6.40
CA LEU A 40 10.75 15.13 5.55
C LEU A 40 11.45 16.49 5.64
N GLN A 41 11.93 16.91 6.82
CA GLN A 41 12.70 18.14 7.00
C GLN A 41 14.11 18.09 6.40
N SER A 42 14.71 16.91 6.23
CA SER A 42 16.01 16.77 5.57
C SER A 42 15.89 16.80 4.04
N TYR A 43 14.77 16.32 3.50
CA TYR A 43 14.50 16.30 2.06
C TYR A 43 13.81 17.56 1.54
N PHE A 44 12.85 18.11 2.28
CA PHE A 44 12.06 19.28 1.90
C PHE A 44 12.45 20.50 2.72
N ARG A 45 12.41 21.66 2.06
CA ARG A 45 12.59 22.95 2.72
C ARG A 45 11.40 23.23 3.66
N PRO A 46 11.60 23.86 4.84
CA PRO A 46 10.52 24.16 5.78
C PRO A 46 9.38 24.97 5.16
N GLU A 47 9.67 25.88 4.23
CA GLU A 47 8.68 26.70 3.53
C GLU A 47 7.72 25.86 2.68
N PHE A 48 8.18 24.71 2.17
CA PHE A 48 7.34 23.77 1.45
C PHE A 48 6.45 22.99 2.42
N LEU A 49 7.01 22.47 3.51
CA LEU A 49 6.25 21.73 4.52
C LEU A 49 5.15 22.59 5.16
N ASN A 50 5.46 23.87 5.42
CA ASN A 50 4.50 24.85 5.96
C ASN A 50 3.36 25.21 4.98
N ARG A 51 3.40 24.75 3.72
CA ARG A 51 2.33 24.94 2.71
C ARG A 51 1.47 23.69 2.51
N LEU A 52 1.77 22.59 3.20
CA LEU A 52 0.96 21.39 3.15
C LEU A 52 -0.12 21.51 4.23
N ASP A 53 -1.38 21.31 3.84
CA ASP A 53 -2.49 21.30 4.79
C ASP A 53 -2.41 20.10 5.74
N ASP A 54 -2.12 18.91 5.19
CA ASP A 54 -2.02 17.65 5.93
C ASP A 54 -0.97 16.71 5.30
N ILE A 55 -0.41 15.82 6.13
CA ILE A 55 0.51 14.77 5.70
C ILE A 55 -0.16 13.42 5.92
N ILE A 56 -0.47 12.74 4.81
CA ILE A 56 -1.18 11.45 4.83
C ILE A 56 -0.17 10.32 4.64
N LEU A 57 -0.09 9.45 5.65
CA LEU A 57 0.74 8.24 5.61
C LEU A 57 -0.08 7.06 5.08
N PHE A 58 0.49 6.30 4.17
CA PHE A 58 -0.14 5.10 3.62
C PHE A 58 0.32 3.84 4.36
N ASN A 59 -0.63 3.01 4.75
CA ASN A 59 -0.32 1.70 5.31
C ASN A 59 0.12 0.73 4.21
N PRO A 60 1.07 -0.17 4.49
CA PRO A 60 1.40 -1.28 3.59
C PRO A 60 0.18 -2.13 3.25
N VAL A 61 0.17 -2.64 2.02
CA VAL A 61 -0.86 -3.57 1.54
C VAL A 61 -0.61 -4.94 2.17
N ASN A 62 -1.61 -5.47 2.89
CA ASN A 62 -1.56 -6.85 3.38
C ASN A 62 -2.11 -7.84 2.34
N SER A 63 -1.90 -9.14 2.57
CA SER A 63 -2.30 -10.19 1.63
C SER A 63 -3.82 -10.19 1.32
N GLU A 64 -4.67 -9.90 2.31
CA GLU A 64 -6.12 -9.84 2.09
C GLU A 64 -6.51 -8.66 1.18
N MET A 65 -5.90 -7.49 1.41
CA MET A 65 -6.07 -6.32 0.56
C MET A 65 -5.53 -6.59 -0.85
N LEU A 66 -4.38 -7.25 -0.97
CA LEU A 66 -3.76 -7.58 -2.25
C LEU A 66 -4.67 -8.50 -3.09
N SER A 67 -5.28 -9.51 -2.48
CA SER A 67 -6.23 -10.39 -3.17
C SER A 67 -7.45 -9.63 -3.70
N LYS A 68 -7.97 -8.65 -2.94
CA LYS A 68 -9.08 -7.79 -3.40
C LYS A 68 -8.66 -6.88 -4.56
N ILE A 69 -7.46 -6.29 -4.47
CA ILE A 69 -6.89 -5.47 -5.55
C ILE A 69 -6.71 -6.32 -6.82
N LEU A 70 -6.18 -7.52 -6.68
CA LEU A 70 -6.01 -8.46 -7.79
C LEU A 70 -7.34 -8.76 -8.48
N GLU A 71 -8.41 -9.01 -7.73
CA GLU A 71 -9.74 -9.26 -8.31
C GLU A 71 -10.24 -8.07 -9.15
N ILE A 72 -10.06 -6.84 -8.66
CA ILE A 72 -10.41 -5.62 -9.42
C ILE A 72 -9.63 -5.55 -10.73
N GLN A 73 -8.32 -5.78 -10.68
CA GLN A 73 -7.47 -5.72 -11.87
C GLN A 73 -7.83 -6.83 -12.88
N LEU A 74 -8.09 -8.05 -12.40
CA LEU A 74 -8.50 -9.14 -13.28
C LEU A 74 -9.85 -8.87 -13.93
N ASN A 75 -10.79 -8.24 -13.23
CA ASN A 75 -12.07 -7.87 -13.82
C ASN A 75 -11.92 -6.80 -14.91
N ASN A 76 -11.02 -5.83 -14.74
CA ASN A 76 -10.71 -4.86 -15.79
C ASN A 76 -10.16 -5.55 -17.05
N VAL A 77 -9.24 -6.50 -16.87
CA VAL A 77 -8.67 -7.28 -17.98
C VAL A 77 -9.72 -8.14 -18.68
N LYS A 78 -10.58 -8.83 -17.91
CA LYS A 78 -11.68 -9.63 -18.45
C LYS A 78 -12.61 -8.76 -19.30
N ASN A 79 -12.99 -7.59 -18.79
CA ASN A 79 -13.89 -6.66 -19.48
C ASN A 79 -13.27 -6.17 -20.79
N LEU A 80 -11.99 -5.80 -20.79
CA LEU A 80 -11.26 -5.36 -21.98
C LEU A 80 -11.22 -6.45 -23.06
N ILE A 81 -10.84 -7.67 -22.67
CA ILE A 81 -10.75 -8.81 -23.60
C ILE A 81 -12.14 -9.17 -24.15
N LYS A 82 -13.18 -9.12 -23.31
CA LYS A 82 -14.55 -9.37 -23.73
C LYS A 82 -15.01 -8.32 -24.74
N SER A 83 -14.74 -7.03 -24.49
CA SER A 83 -15.19 -5.96 -25.39
C SER A 83 -14.44 -5.94 -26.72
N GLU A 84 -13.13 -6.20 -26.73
CA GLU A 84 -12.32 -6.08 -27.94
C GLU A 84 -12.30 -7.36 -28.79
N LYS A 85 -12.38 -8.53 -28.14
CA LYS A 85 -12.16 -9.82 -28.80
C LYS A 85 -13.31 -10.80 -28.62
N ASN A 86 -14.33 -10.45 -27.84
CA ASN A 86 -15.44 -11.33 -27.47
C ASN A 86 -14.99 -12.66 -26.84
N ILE A 87 -13.87 -12.65 -26.11
CA ILE A 87 -13.33 -13.83 -25.42
C ILE A 87 -13.71 -13.77 -23.94
N ASP A 88 -14.17 -14.89 -23.38
CA ASP A 88 -14.46 -15.02 -21.94
C ASP A 88 -13.22 -15.46 -21.14
N LEU A 89 -12.67 -14.48 -20.42
CA LEU A 89 -11.65 -14.56 -19.38
C LEU A 89 -12.01 -15.40 -18.14
N ASN A 90 -11.63 -16.67 -18.01
CA ASN A 90 -11.72 -17.40 -16.72
C ASN A 90 -10.34 -17.73 -16.13
N ILE A 91 -10.17 -17.47 -14.82
CA ILE A 91 -8.91 -17.63 -14.09
C ILE A 91 -9.20 -18.40 -12.80
N SER A 92 -8.51 -19.52 -12.59
CA SER A 92 -8.65 -20.38 -11.42
C SER A 92 -8.17 -19.71 -10.13
N GLN A 93 -8.72 -20.15 -9.00
CA GLN A 93 -8.33 -19.63 -7.69
C GLN A 93 -6.85 -19.87 -7.39
N ASP A 94 -6.32 -21.06 -7.71
CA ASP A 94 -4.90 -21.38 -7.52
C ASP A 94 -3.97 -20.39 -8.21
N THR A 95 -4.32 -19.96 -9.42
CA THR A 95 -3.55 -18.95 -10.16
C THR A 95 -3.63 -17.58 -9.50
N LYS A 96 -4.82 -17.18 -9.01
CA LYS A 96 -4.98 -15.93 -8.27
C LYS A 96 -4.16 -15.93 -6.98
N ASP A 97 -4.20 -17.02 -6.24
CA ASP A 97 -3.46 -17.20 -4.99
C ASP A 97 -1.95 -17.24 -5.23
N HIS A 98 -1.51 -17.78 -6.37
CA HIS A 98 -0.11 -17.76 -6.75
C HIS A 98 0.37 -16.33 -7.05
N ILE A 99 -0.43 -15.54 -7.77
CA ILE A 99 -0.10 -14.14 -8.11
C ILE A 99 -0.09 -13.26 -6.85
N ALA A 100 -1.01 -13.50 -5.89
CA ALA A 100 -1.10 -12.71 -4.66
C ALA A 100 -0.01 -13.04 -3.61
N LYS A 101 0.86 -14.03 -3.87
CA LYS A 101 1.98 -14.42 -2.98
C LYS A 101 3.35 -13.88 -3.43
N VAL A 102 3.43 -13.27 -4.61
CA VAL A 102 4.64 -12.62 -5.14
C VAL A 102 4.77 -11.22 -4.56
#